data_AF-A0A420FD55-F1
#
_entry.id   AF-A0A420FD55-F1
#
_cell.length_a   1.000
_cell.length_b   1.000
_cell.length_c   1.000
_cell.angle_alpha   90.00
_cell.angle_beta   90.00
_cell.angle_gamma   90.00
#
_symmetry.space_group_name_H-M   'P 1'
#
loop_
_entity.id
_entity.type
_entity.pdbx_description
1 polymer ?
#
loop_
_entity_poly.entity_id
_entity_poly.type
_entity_poly.pdbx_seq_one_letter_code
_entity_poly.pdbx_strand_id
1 'polypeptide(L)'
;MRKEYIWEVKAHSTPLLKRSCSHCDSDRFYCSEKFRMNAQKKNIDVWLIYRCIKCDNTYNMTIISRTSPESINKELFHRFQENNRELAWQYAFSTEIRKKNNVEADFDTIKYEIQYEQLFIENLHSTNEDTLSFKVIYAFSFQLKLSTVIRNCLKLSSKQLDRLITMQAITVHGKFLEKKHRVKHEDIVKISCEALKRIT
;
A
#
# COMPACT_ATOMS: atom_id res chain seq x y z
N MET A 1 14.18 24.12 13.54
CA MET A 1 13.31 23.26 12.71
C MET A 1 13.09 21.96 13.46
N ARG A 2 11.85 21.48 13.59
CA ARG A 2 11.60 20.16 14.20
C ARG A 2 12.12 19.07 13.27
N LYS A 3 12.83 18.06 13.80
CA LYS A 3 13.29 16.94 12.98
C LYS A 3 12.09 16.05 12.63
N GLU A 4 11.83 15.88 11.35
CA GLU A 4 10.83 14.92 10.84
C GLU A 4 11.54 13.67 10.35
N TYR A 5 11.08 12.51 10.82
CA TYR A 5 11.58 11.21 10.40
C TYR A 5 10.65 10.61 9.34
N ILE A 6 11.20 9.80 8.44
CA ILE A 6 10.43 9.15 7.39
C ILE A 6 10.38 7.64 7.64
N TRP A 7 9.18 7.08 7.61
CA TRP A 7 8.93 5.65 7.55
C TRP A 7 8.32 5.32 6.19
N GLU A 8 9.09 4.65 5.33
CA GLU A 8 8.65 4.31 3.99
C GLU A 8 8.29 2.83 3.89
N VAL A 9 7.06 2.55 3.48
CA VAL A 9 6.58 1.19 3.23
C VAL A 9 6.66 0.93 1.72
N LYS A 10 7.65 0.13 1.31
CA LYS A 10 7.88 -0.24 -0.09
C LYS A 10 7.28 -1.60 -0.40
N ALA A 11 6.33 -1.64 -1.33
CA ALA A 11 5.82 -2.88 -1.88
C ALA A 11 6.83 -3.46 -2.89
N HIS A 12 7.05 -4.77 -2.82
CA HIS A 12 7.91 -5.55 -3.72
C HIS A 12 7.10 -6.47 -4.65
N SER A 13 5.81 -6.63 -4.39
CA SER A 13 4.89 -7.33 -5.27
C SER A 13 3.49 -6.71 -5.24
N THR A 14 2.69 -7.01 -6.26
CA THR A 14 1.25 -6.73 -6.29
C THR A 14 0.47 -7.81 -5.51
N PRO A 15 -0.77 -7.52 -5.07
CA PRO A 15 -1.62 -8.55 -4.49
C PRO A 15 -2.04 -9.57 -5.54
N LEU A 16 -2.19 -10.83 -5.13
CA LEU A 16 -2.91 -11.81 -5.94
C LEU A 16 -4.40 -11.45 -5.97
N LEU A 17 -5.10 -11.79 -7.04
CA LEU A 17 -6.56 -11.75 -7.07
C LEU A 17 -7.13 -13.08 -6.59
N LYS A 18 -8.21 -13.01 -5.81
CA LYS A 18 -9.03 -14.15 -5.41
C LYS A 18 -10.09 -14.38 -6.49
N ARG A 19 -9.90 -15.41 -7.32
CA ARG A 19 -10.80 -15.76 -8.42
C ARG A 19 -10.57 -17.21 -8.83
N SER A 20 -11.64 -17.99 -8.97
CA SER A 20 -11.56 -19.36 -9.48
C SER A 20 -11.12 -19.41 -10.94
N CYS A 21 -10.17 -20.29 -11.25
CA CYS A 21 -9.71 -20.53 -12.60
C CYS A 21 -10.68 -21.46 -13.35
N SER A 22 -10.94 -21.17 -14.62
CA SER A 22 -11.79 -22.01 -15.47
C SER A 22 -11.07 -23.25 -16.04
N HIS A 23 -9.76 -23.38 -15.86
CA HIS A 23 -8.93 -24.43 -16.48
C HIS A 23 -8.23 -25.34 -15.46
N CYS A 24 -8.23 -25.00 -14.18
CA CYS A 24 -7.59 -25.78 -13.12
C CYS A 24 -8.25 -25.49 -11.76
N ASP A 25 -7.74 -26.13 -10.71
CA ASP A 25 -8.20 -26.02 -9.33
C ASP A 25 -7.64 -24.80 -8.55
N SER A 26 -6.99 -23.84 -9.23
CA SER A 26 -6.51 -22.61 -8.60
C SER A 26 -7.64 -21.59 -8.39
N ASP A 27 -7.56 -20.85 -7.29
CA ASP A 27 -8.40 -19.70 -6.98
C ASP A 27 -7.58 -18.39 -6.85
N ARG A 28 -6.35 -18.39 -7.37
CA ARG A 28 -5.42 -17.26 -7.33
C ARG A 28 -4.85 -16.90 -8.69
N PHE A 29 -4.74 -15.60 -8.92
CA PHE A 29 -4.16 -15.01 -10.12
C PHE A 29 -3.15 -13.92 -9.78
N TYR A 30 -1.97 -13.94 -10.40
CA TYR A 30 -0.96 -12.90 -10.27
C TYR A 30 -1.08 -11.86 -11.37
N CYS A 31 -0.72 -10.61 -11.07
CA CYS A 31 -0.65 -9.54 -12.08
C CYS A 31 0.55 -9.79 -12.98
N SER A 32 0.35 -9.86 -14.30
CA SER A 32 1.46 -10.06 -15.23
C SER A 32 2.17 -8.75 -15.62
N GLU A 33 1.72 -7.61 -15.08
CA GLU A 33 2.23 -6.26 -15.37
C GLU A 33 2.10 -5.86 -16.85
N LYS A 34 1.24 -6.55 -17.61
CA LYS A 34 1.02 -6.32 -19.03
C LYS A 34 -0.39 -5.83 -19.28
N PHE A 35 -0.55 -4.92 -20.23
CA PHE A 35 -1.84 -4.46 -20.70
C PHE A 35 -2.19 -5.12 -22.02
N ARG A 36 -3.48 -5.44 -22.17
CA ARG A 36 -4.07 -5.71 -23.48
C ARG A 36 -4.86 -4.48 -23.89
N MET A 37 -4.55 -3.94 -25.06
CA MET A 37 -5.30 -2.85 -25.67
C MET A 37 -6.00 -3.39 -26.91
N ASN A 38 -7.29 -3.11 -27.04
CA ASN A 38 -8.04 -3.44 -28.25
C ASN A 38 -8.72 -2.18 -28.76
N ALA A 39 -8.48 -1.85 -30.03
CA ALA A 39 -9.16 -0.76 -30.70
C ALA A 39 -10.23 -1.35 -31.62
N GLN A 40 -11.48 -0.96 -31.41
CA GLN A 40 -12.60 -1.34 -32.26
C GLN A 40 -13.39 -0.10 -32.67
N LYS A 41 -13.38 0.22 -33.97
CA LYS A 41 -13.95 1.47 -34.50
C LYS A 41 -13.33 2.68 -33.80
N LYS A 42 -14.15 3.55 -33.21
CA LYS A 42 -13.75 4.76 -32.47
C LYS A 42 -13.62 4.53 -30.96
N ASN A 43 -13.53 3.29 -30.51
CA ASN A 43 -13.46 2.94 -29.09
C ASN A 43 -12.24 2.07 -28.79
N ILE A 44 -11.71 2.21 -27.58
CA ILE A 44 -10.63 1.43 -27.03
C ILE A 44 -11.09 0.76 -25.74
N ASP A 45 -10.71 -0.50 -25.61
CA ASP A 45 -10.79 -1.29 -24.40
C ASP A 45 -9.36 -1.58 -23.90
N VAL A 46 -9.15 -1.44 -22.59
CA VAL A 46 -7.85 -1.73 -21.95
C VAL A 46 -8.06 -2.67 -20.77
N TRP A 47 -7.30 -3.75 -20.74
CA TRP A 47 -7.27 -4.70 -19.64
C TRP A 47 -5.88 -4.79 -19.03
N LEU A 48 -5.81 -4.95 -17.72
CA LEU A 48 -4.62 -5.47 -17.04
C LEU A 48 -4.69 -7.00 -17.05
N ILE A 49 -3.63 -7.62 -17.56
CA ILE A 49 -3.54 -9.07 -17.70
C ILE A 49 -3.15 -9.67 -16.35
N TYR A 50 -3.95 -10.63 -15.91
CA TYR A 50 -3.70 -11.51 -14.78
C TYR A 50 -3.54 -12.95 -15.27
N ARG A 51 -2.75 -13.72 -14.53
CA ARG A 51 -2.40 -15.09 -14.88
C ARG A 51 -2.60 -16.02 -13.71
N CYS A 52 -3.18 -17.19 -13.98
CA CYS A 52 -3.40 -18.21 -12.97
C CYS A 52 -2.05 -18.67 -12.40
N ILE A 53 -1.92 -18.73 -11.07
CA ILE A 53 -0.65 -19.14 -10.45
C ILE A 53 -0.26 -20.60 -10.73
N LYS A 54 -1.21 -21.45 -11.17
CA LYS A 54 -0.97 -22.87 -11.46
C LYS A 54 -0.81 -23.19 -12.95
N CYS A 55 -1.71 -22.70 -13.80
CA CYS A 55 -1.77 -23.08 -15.22
C CYS A 55 -1.54 -21.93 -16.21
N ASP A 56 -1.21 -20.73 -15.72
CA ASP A 56 -0.99 -19.52 -16.53
C ASP A 56 -2.19 -19.09 -17.42
N ASN A 57 -3.38 -19.66 -17.20
CA ASN A 57 -4.60 -19.21 -17.86
C ASN A 57 -4.83 -17.72 -17.59
N THR A 58 -5.32 -17.00 -18.61
CA THR A 58 -5.45 -15.54 -18.58
C THR A 58 -6.79 -15.10 -18.00
N TYR A 59 -6.73 -14.11 -17.14
CA TYR A 59 -7.85 -13.27 -16.75
C TYR A 59 -7.57 -11.82 -17.16
N ASN A 60 -8.48 -11.20 -17.91
CA ASN A 60 -8.35 -9.81 -18.36
C ASN A 60 -9.17 -8.91 -17.43
N MET A 61 -8.50 -8.22 -16.48
CA MET A 61 -9.16 -7.28 -15.58
C MET A 61 -9.39 -5.95 -16.31
N THR A 62 -10.65 -5.58 -16.49
CA THR A 62 -11.04 -4.39 -17.28
C THR A 62 -10.66 -3.10 -16.56
N ILE A 63 -9.83 -2.29 -17.19
CA ILE A 63 -9.51 -0.93 -16.72
C ILE A 63 -10.42 0.06 -17.43
N ILE A 64 -10.33 0.10 -18.76
CA ILE A 64 -11.09 0.99 -19.64
C ILE A 64 -11.98 0.14 -20.52
N SER A 65 -13.22 0.57 -20.72
CA SER A 65 -14.18 -0.11 -21.59
C SER A 65 -14.88 0.93 -22.47
N ARG A 66 -14.94 0.65 -23.78
CA ARG A 66 -15.70 1.40 -24.79
C ARG A 66 -15.47 2.91 -24.73
N THR A 67 -14.22 3.32 -24.59
CA THR A 67 -13.84 4.72 -24.41
C THR A 67 -13.20 5.27 -25.68
N SER A 68 -13.55 6.49 -26.09
CA SER A 68 -12.94 7.08 -27.28
C SER A 68 -11.46 7.35 -27.04
N PRO A 69 -10.55 7.02 -27.98
CA PRO A 69 -9.12 7.26 -27.83
C PRO A 69 -8.78 8.69 -27.43
N GLU A 70 -9.52 9.66 -27.98
CA GLU A 70 -9.32 11.09 -27.77
C GLU A 70 -9.63 11.53 -26.33
N SER A 71 -10.44 10.75 -25.60
CA SER A 71 -10.77 11.00 -24.19
C SER A 71 -9.73 10.41 -23.22
N ILE A 72 -8.82 9.56 -23.71
CA ILE A 72 -7.74 9.01 -22.91
C ILE A 72 -6.56 9.97 -22.97
N ASN A 73 -6.06 10.38 -21.81
CA ASN A 73 -4.85 11.19 -21.72
C ASN A 73 -3.69 10.51 -22.48
N LYS A 74 -2.98 11.27 -23.33
CA LYS A 74 -1.91 10.73 -24.20
C LYS A 74 -0.78 10.04 -23.43
N GLU A 75 -0.38 10.58 -22.29
CA GLU A 75 0.63 9.98 -21.42
C GLU A 75 0.14 8.66 -20.83
N LEU A 76 -1.11 8.63 -20.37
CA LEU A 76 -1.73 7.40 -19.87
C LEU A 76 -1.82 6.33 -20.98
N PHE A 77 -2.19 6.73 -22.19
CA PHE A 77 -2.25 5.86 -23.35
C PHE A 77 -0.88 5.25 -23.67
N HIS A 78 0.17 6.08 -23.71
CA HIS A 78 1.55 5.65 -23.94
C HIS A 78 2.02 4.66 -22.86
N ARG A 79 1.77 4.97 -21.59
CA ARG A 79 2.11 4.07 -20.46
C ARG A 79 1.40 2.72 -20.54
N PHE A 80 0.19 2.63 -21.12
CA PHE A 80 -0.43 1.34 -21.43
C PHE A 80 0.32 0.58 -22.52
N GLN A 81 0.71 1.26 -23.60
CA GLN A 81 1.42 0.64 -24.73
C GLN A 81 2.78 0.06 -24.31
N GLU A 82 3.51 0.77 -23.44
CA GLU A 82 4.82 0.35 -22.95
C GLU A 82 4.79 -0.71 -21.86
N ASN A 83 3.60 -1.15 -21.41
CA ASN A 83 3.45 -1.99 -20.22
C ASN A 83 4.14 -1.37 -18.99
N ASN A 84 3.89 -0.08 -18.75
CA ASN A 84 4.51 0.64 -17.64
C ASN A 84 4.16 -0.02 -16.30
N ARG A 85 5.19 -0.54 -15.62
CA ARG A 85 5.04 -1.32 -14.37
C ARG A 85 4.35 -0.53 -13.26
N GLU A 86 4.76 0.72 -13.04
CA GLU A 86 4.17 1.60 -12.03
C GLU A 86 2.65 1.77 -12.26
N LEU A 87 2.24 1.93 -13.52
CA LEU A 87 0.82 2.04 -13.88
C LEU A 87 0.09 0.72 -13.64
N ALA A 88 0.69 -0.41 -13.98
CA ALA A 88 0.11 -1.73 -13.73
C ALA A 88 -0.11 -1.95 -12.22
N TRP A 89 0.83 -1.50 -11.39
CA TRP A 89 0.71 -1.54 -9.95
C TRP A 89 -0.40 -0.63 -9.43
N GLN A 90 -0.48 0.63 -9.90
CA GLN A 90 -1.58 1.54 -9.55
C GLN A 90 -2.95 0.88 -9.78
N TYR A 91 -3.14 0.20 -10.90
CA TYR A 91 -4.38 -0.53 -11.17
C TYR A 91 -4.55 -1.84 -10.38
N ALA A 92 -3.47 -2.57 -10.11
CA ALA A 92 -3.52 -3.77 -9.27
C ALA A 92 -3.91 -3.46 -7.81
N PHE A 93 -3.46 -2.31 -7.29
CA PHE A 93 -3.77 -1.84 -5.94
C PHE A 93 -5.09 -1.06 -5.84
N SER A 94 -5.66 -0.58 -6.95
CA SER A 94 -6.92 0.18 -6.96
C SER A 94 -8.12 -0.65 -6.46
N THR A 95 -8.82 -0.10 -5.46
CA THR A 95 -10.06 -0.68 -4.93
C THR A 95 -11.22 -0.48 -5.90
N GLU A 96 -11.23 0.64 -6.61
CA GLU A 96 -12.23 1.03 -7.59
C GLU A 96 -12.24 0.06 -8.77
N ILE A 97 -11.06 -0.28 -9.32
CA ILE A 97 -10.95 -1.26 -10.41
C ILE A 97 -11.38 -2.65 -9.95
N ARG A 98 -10.96 -3.08 -8.75
CA ARG A 98 -11.39 -4.37 -8.19
C ARG A 98 -12.90 -4.47 -8.03
N LYS A 99 -13.54 -3.43 -7.49
CA LYS A 99 -15.01 -3.33 -7.39
C LYS A 99 -15.69 -3.38 -8.76
N LYS A 100 -15.19 -2.63 -9.74
CA LYS A 100 -15.69 -2.63 -11.13
C LYS A 100 -15.66 -4.02 -11.76
N ASN A 101 -14.68 -4.84 -11.41
CA ASN A 101 -14.49 -6.18 -11.95
C ASN A 101 -15.06 -7.30 -11.06
N ASN A 102 -15.68 -6.96 -9.92
CA ASN A 102 -16.17 -7.90 -8.92
C ASN A 102 -15.13 -8.96 -8.51
N VAL A 103 -13.91 -8.50 -8.19
CA VAL A 103 -12.80 -9.35 -7.73
C VAL A 103 -12.20 -8.79 -6.44
N GLU A 104 -11.67 -9.68 -5.61
CA GLU A 104 -10.98 -9.29 -4.37
C GLU A 104 -9.46 -9.46 -4.50
N ALA A 105 -8.72 -8.66 -3.74
CA ALA A 105 -7.28 -8.81 -3.58
C ALA A 105 -6.95 -9.65 -2.34
N ASP A 106 -5.95 -10.48 -2.45
CA ASP A 106 -5.28 -11.15 -1.35
C ASP A 106 -4.08 -10.29 -0.92
N PHE A 107 -4.28 -9.42 0.07
CA PHE A 107 -3.21 -8.52 0.53
C PHE A 107 -2.14 -9.24 1.35
N ASP A 108 -2.45 -10.41 1.92
CA ASP A 108 -1.51 -11.20 2.72
C ASP A 108 -0.37 -11.77 1.86
N THR A 109 -0.54 -11.81 0.53
CA THR A 109 0.48 -12.29 -0.41
C THR A 109 1.49 -11.21 -0.80
N ILE A 110 1.29 -9.96 -0.37
CA ILE A 110 2.17 -8.86 -0.73
C ILE A 110 3.47 -8.97 0.03
N LYS A 111 4.57 -9.01 -0.71
CA LYS A 111 5.91 -8.81 -0.17
C LYS A 111 6.15 -7.31 -0.08
N TYR A 112 6.58 -6.84 1.09
CA TYR A 112 6.91 -5.45 1.31
C TYR A 112 8.01 -5.32 2.36
N GLU A 113 8.66 -4.17 2.39
CA GLU A 113 9.62 -3.78 3.43
C GLU A 113 9.23 -2.44 4.03
N ILE A 114 9.72 -2.18 5.24
CA ILE A 114 9.59 -0.87 5.89
C ILE A 114 11.00 -0.33 6.06
N GLN A 115 11.31 0.74 5.33
CA GLN A 115 12.55 1.49 5.42
C GLN A 115 12.37 2.64 6.42
N TYR A 116 13.30 2.77 7.36
CA TYR A 116 13.25 3.79 8.40
C TYR A 116 14.66 4.10 8.92
N GLU A 117 14.89 5.33 9.36
CA GLU A 117 16.10 5.70 10.12
C GLU A 117 15.99 5.07 11.52
N GLN A 118 17.03 4.32 11.92
CA GLN A 118 17.04 3.70 13.24
C GLN A 118 17.15 4.77 14.31
N LEU A 119 16.18 4.80 15.21
CA LEU A 119 16.19 5.65 16.38
C LEU A 119 16.82 4.92 17.56
N PHE A 120 17.84 5.54 18.13
CA PHE A 120 18.36 5.16 19.44
C PHE A 120 17.65 6.02 20.47
N ILE A 121 16.76 5.41 21.25
CA ILE A 121 15.92 6.12 22.24
C ILE A 121 16.78 6.80 23.31
N GLU A 122 17.96 6.23 23.60
CA GLU A 122 18.99 6.81 24.47
C GLU A 122 19.48 8.19 24.00
N ASN A 123 19.40 8.50 22.69
CA ASN A 123 19.77 9.81 22.16
C ASN A 123 18.63 10.84 22.24
N LEU A 124 17.43 10.48 22.71
CA LEU A 124 16.34 11.44 22.97
C LEU A 124 16.56 12.27 24.24
N HIS A 125 17.64 12.07 24.99
CA HIS A 125 17.94 12.87 26.18
C HIS A 125 18.44 14.29 25.85
N SER A 126 18.93 14.54 24.63
CA SER A 126 19.50 15.82 24.22
C SER A 126 18.56 16.71 23.40
N THR A 127 17.33 16.27 23.13
CA THR A 127 16.35 17.03 22.33
C THR A 127 15.35 17.74 23.24
N ASN A 128 15.24 19.07 23.15
CA ASN A 128 14.16 19.88 23.77
C ASN A 128 12.77 19.64 23.12
N GLU A 129 12.57 18.52 22.45
CA GLU A 129 11.32 18.17 21.78
C GLU A 129 10.53 17.17 22.64
N ASP A 130 9.32 17.55 23.03
CA ASP A 130 8.41 16.68 23.81
C ASP A 130 7.80 15.56 22.96
N THR A 131 7.85 15.69 21.63
CA THR A 131 7.24 14.77 20.68
C THR A 131 8.09 14.58 19.43
N LEU A 132 8.27 13.33 19.00
CA LEU A 132 8.83 12.98 17.70
C LEU A 132 7.75 12.96 16.63
N SER A 133 8.09 13.40 15.41
CA SER A 133 7.19 13.37 14.24
C SER A 133 7.72 12.41 13.18
N PHE A 134 6.84 11.53 12.69
CA PHE A 134 7.13 10.53 11.67
C PHE A 134 6.14 10.65 10.51
N LYS A 135 6.65 10.95 9.31
CA LYS A 135 5.87 10.91 8.08
C LYS A 135 5.92 9.51 7.49
N VAL A 136 4.76 8.91 7.23
CA VAL A 136 4.64 7.58 6.64
C VAL A 136 4.45 7.69 5.13
N ILE A 137 5.41 7.23 4.36
CA ILE A 137 5.31 7.14 2.90
C ILE A 137 4.78 5.76 2.54
N TYR A 138 3.59 5.72 1.93
CA TYR A 138 2.89 4.46 1.61
C TYR A 138 2.26 4.54 0.22
N ALA A 139 3.06 4.31 -0.82
CA ALA A 139 2.65 4.56 -2.21
C ALA A 139 1.47 3.70 -2.67
N PHE A 140 1.36 2.47 -2.16
CA PHE A 140 0.31 1.52 -2.53
C PHE A 140 -0.44 1.06 -1.29
N SER A 141 -1.76 1.30 -1.23
CA SER A 141 -2.57 0.87 -0.10
C SER A 141 -2.98 -0.59 -0.22
N PHE A 142 -2.54 -1.38 0.76
CA PHE A 142 -2.88 -2.79 0.97
C PHE A 142 -3.31 -3.06 2.42
N GLN A 143 -3.99 -2.08 3.01
CA GLN A 143 -4.61 -2.18 4.34
C GLN A 143 -3.65 -2.57 5.48
N LEU A 144 -2.39 -2.13 5.40
CA LEU A 144 -1.42 -2.32 6.48
C LEU A 144 -1.89 -1.59 7.75
N LYS A 145 -1.80 -2.25 8.91
CA LYS A 145 -2.09 -1.63 10.21
C LYS A 145 -0.94 -0.71 10.61
N LEU A 146 -1.26 0.50 11.06
CA LEU A 146 -0.23 1.43 11.51
C LEU A 146 0.51 0.92 12.76
N SER A 147 -0.17 0.15 13.61
CA SER A 147 0.46 -0.58 14.72
C SER A 147 1.58 -1.53 14.27
N THR A 148 1.47 -2.13 13.07
CA THR A 148 2.55 -2.97 12.52
C THR A 148 3.75 -2.12 12.14
N VAL A 149 3.53 -0.96 11.50
CA VAL A 149 4.61 -0.04 11.12
C VAL A 149 5.34 0.47 12.37
N ILE A 150 4.61 1.02 13.34
CA ILE A 150 5.20 1.58 14.57
C ILE A 150 6.05 0.54 15.30
N ARG A 151 5.55 -0.68 15.49
CA ARG A 151 6.31 -1.75 16.16
C ARG A 151 7.60 -2.11 15.42
N ASN A 152 7.56 -2.17 14.09
CA ASN A 152 8.75 -2.52 13.30
C ASN A 152 9.81 -1.41 13.34
N CYS A 153 9.40 -0.16 13.17
CA CYS A 153 10.31 0.99 13.14
C CYS A 153 10.92 1.28 14.51
N LEU A 154 10.14 1.16 15.59
CA LEU A 154 10.58 1.45 16.96
C LEU A 154 11.01 0.21 17.75
N LYS A 155 11.00 -0.97 17.12
CA LYS A 155 11.33 -2.28 17.75
C LYS A 155 10.53 -2.56 19.03
N LEU A 156 9.25 -2.18 19.04
CA LEU A 156 8.37 -2.36 20.18
C LEU A 156 7.65 -3.71 20.13
N SER A 157 7.53 -4.35 21.29
CA SER A 157 6.59 -5.46 21.49
C SER A 157 5.14 -4.98 21.41
N SER A 158 4.19 -5.92 21.22
CA SER A 158 2.75 -5.59 21.26
C SER A 158 2.33 -4.96 22.59
N LYS A 159 2.89 -5.44 23.71
CA LYS A 159 2.58 -4.93 25.05
C LYS A 159 3.07 -3.48 25.23
N GLN A 160 4.25 -3.17 24.71
CA GLN A 160 4.81 -1.80 24.73
C GLN A 160 3.96 -0.84 23.90
N LEU A 161 3.58 -1.22 22.68
CA LEU A 161 2.69 -0.39 21.86
C LEU A 161 1.33 -0.18 22.54
N ASP A 162 0.76 -1.22 23.13
CA ASP A 162 -0.52 -1.14 23.83
C ASP A 162 -0.46 -0.16 25.01
N ARG A 163 0.62 -0.17 25.79
CA ARG A 163 0.85 0.82 26.85
C ARG A 163 0.89 2.24 26.30
N LEU A 164 1.59 2.50 25.20
CA LEU A 164 1.61 3.84 24.57
C LEU A 164 0.22 4.28 24.11
N ILE A 165 -0.57 3.37 23.54
CA ILE A 165 -1.94 3.66 23.13
C ILE A 165 -2.81 3.98 24.35
N THR A 166 -2.73 3.20 25.43
CA THR A 166 -3.46 3.45 26.68
C THR A 166 -3.07 4.77 27.32
N MET A 167 -1.78 5.14 27.25
CA MET A 167 -1.27 6.44 27.72
C MET A 167 -1.62 7.60 26.79
N GLN A 168 -2.34 7.37 25.68
CA GLN A 168 -2.65 8.37 24.67
C GLN A 168 -1.40 9.08 24.11
N ALA A 169 -0.27 8.36 24.10
CA ALA A 169 1.05 8.91 23.76
C ALA A 169 1.31 9.00 22.25
N ILE A 170 0.42 8.44 21.42
CA ILE A 170 0.55 8.39 19.96
C ILE A 170 -0.65 9.07 19.33
N THR A 171 -0.39 10.03 18.44
CA THR A 171 -1.43 10.69 17.64
C THR A 171 -1.15 10.56 16.15
N VAL A 172 -2.22 10.54 15.36
CA VAL A 172 -2.21 10.53 13.90
C VAL A 172 -3.16 11.63 13.45
N HIS A 173 -2.66 12.63 12.71
CA HIS A 173 -3.44 13.81 12.30
C HIS A 173 -4.19 14.48 13.46
N GLY A 174 -3.56 14.54 14.64
CA GLY A 174 -4.13 15.16 15.84
C GLY A 174 -5.13 14.31 16.64
N LYS A 175 -5.41 13.07 16.21
CA LYS A 175 -6.27 12.13 16.95
C LYS A 175 -5.45 11.01 17.58
N PHE A 176 -5.84 10.52 18.75
CA PHE A 176 -5.17 9.39 19.39
C PHE A 176 -5.23 8.14 18.50
N LEU A 177 -4.14 7.37 18.49
CA LEU A 177 -4.04 6.16 17.69
C LEU A 177 -5.03 5.10 18.15
N GLU A 178 -5.87 4.62 17.23
CA GLU A 178 -6.70 3.44 17.44
C GLU A 178 -6.03 2.19 16.85
N LYS A 179 -6.15 1.04 17.52
CA LYS A 179 -5.58 -0.25 17.04
C LYS A 179 -6.06 -0.68 15.65
N LYS A 180 -7.23 -0.21 15.23
CA LYS A 180 -7.81 -0.52 13.92
C LYS A 180 -7.28 0.38 12.78
N HIS A 181 -6.58 1.46 13.11
CA HIS A 181 -6.10 2.44 12.13
C HIS A 181 -5.24 1.78 11.04
N ARG A 182 -5.62 2.03 9.79
CA ARG A 182 -4.89 1.60 8.60
C ARG A 182 -4.05 2.75 8.10
N VAL A 183 -2.81 2.44 7.71
CA VAL A 183 -1.87 3.43 7.18
C VAL A 183 -2.48 4.09 5.95
N LYS A 184 -2.38 5.42 5.89
CA LYS A 184 -2.59 6.19 4.67
C LYS A 184 -1.27 6.78 4.20
N HIS A 185 -1.19 7.05 2.89
CA HIS A 185 -0.08 7.79 2.33
C HIS A 185 0.04 9.15 3.01
N GLU A 186 1.24 9.50 3.46
CA GLU A 186 1.56 10.73 4.21
C GLU A 186 0.87 10.86 5.57
N ASP A 187 0.54 9.74 6.22
CA ASP A 187 0.15 9.78 7.63
C ASP A 187 1.27 10.41 8.47
N ILE A 188 0.92 11.41 9.29
CA ILE A 188 1.85 12.03 10.24
C ILE A 188 1.56 11.46 11.62
N VAL A 189 2.49 10.66 12.11
CA VAL A 189 2.45 10.04 13.44
C VAL A 189 3.30 10.85 14.40
N LYS A 190 2.74 11.27 15.52
CA LYS A 190 3.48 11.92 16.59
C LYS A 190 3.48 11.08 17.84
N ILE A 191 4.64 10.95 18.47
CA ILE A 191 4.84 10.10 19.65
C ILE A 191 5.52 10.92 20.74
N SER A 192 4.97 10.88 21.97
CA SER A 192 5.58 11.51 23.13
C SER A 192 6.93 10.87 23.47
N CYS A 193 7.96 11.71 23.55
CA CYS A 193 9.32 11.31 23.93
C CYS A 193 9.35 10.76 25.36
N GLU A 194 8.64 11.41 26.28
CA GLU A 194 8.54 10.99 27.68
C GLU A 194 7.88 9.62 27.81
N ALA A 195 6.75 9.40 27.12
CA ALA A 195 6.06 8.12 27.16
C ALA A 195 6.90 6.99 26.55
N LEU A 196 7.63 7.28 25.47
CA LEU A 196 8.52 6.31 24.84
C LEU A 196 9.65 5.88 25.79
N LYS A 197 10.27 6.81 26.52
CA LYS A 197 11.30 6.51 27.53
C LYS A 197 10.78 5.67 28.71
N ARG A 198 9.49 5.78 29.05
CA ARG A 198 8.89 5.01 30.16
C ARG A 198 8.64 3.53 29.84
N ILE A 199 8.65 3.14 28.57
CA ILE A 199 8.28 1.79 28.13
C ILE A 199 9.43 0.98 27.51
N THR A 200 10.57 1.62 27.26
CA THR A 200 11.82 1.00 26.79
C THR A 200 12.80 0.90 27.93
#